data_AF-A0A837I2A4-F1
#
_entry.id   AF-A0A837I2A4-F1
#
_cell.length_a   1.000
_cell.length_b   1.000
_cell.length_c   1.000
_cell.angle_alpha   90.00
_cell.angle_beta   90.00
_cell.angle_gamma   90.00
#
_symmetry.space_group_name_H-M   'P 1'
#
loop_
_entity.id
_entity.type
_entity.pdbx_description
1 polymer ?
#
loop_
_entity_poly.entity_id
_entity_poly.type
_entity_poly.pdbx_seq_one_letter_code
_entity_poly.pdbx_strand_id
1 'polypeptide(L)'
;MPREYLRGLEKSGKVSEYFAFGEIRQTEPYLRELKKAQNERGYVSWEDSLKLVRKFSPYDPTDPHNKPLLNDLRIAFIDELGFTKEKDMNRVKIFTAVGSPLDVWHGIDAFIEVEDGNGRTSKIIGFDAKEMADSSETREHVHDKKADIIIFMKDVPDAEAESKKYVAKMEEVAKEAVRVLKTRESINI
;
A
#
# COMPACT_ATOMS: atom_id res chain seq x y z
N MET A 1 1.06 -27.46 1.04
CA MET A 1 -0.17 -26.95 1.68
C MET A 1 -1.27 -26.96 0.61
N PRO A 2 -2.43 -27.60 0.82
CA PRO A 2 -3.39 -27.87 -0.27
C PRO A 2 -4.31 -26.67 -0.59
N ARG A 3 -4.64 -26.55 -1.88
CA ARG A 3 -5.25 -25.43 -2.62
C ARG A 3 -6.80 -25.32 -2.50
N GLU A 4 -7.40 -25.77 -1.40
CA GLU A 4 -8.88 -25.89 -1.28
C GLU A 4 -9.58 -24.71 -0.57
N TYR A 5 -8.87 -23.69 -0.11
CA TYR A 5 -9.46 -22.58 0.66
C TYR A 5 -10.04 -21.42 -0.18
N LEU A 6 -10.05 -21.50 -1.51
CA LEU A 6 -10.44 -20.39 -2.39
C LEU A 6 -11.94 -20.35 -2.76
N ARG A 7 -12.76 -21.29 -2.29
CA ARG A 7 -14.21 -21.25 -2.56
C ARG A 7 -15.00 -20.86 -1.31
N GLY A 8 -15.49 -19.62 -1.30
CA GLY A 8 -16.74 -19.29 -0.60
C GLY A 8 -16.63 -18.69 0.80
N LEU A 9 -15.55 -18.00 1.15
CA LEU A 9 -15.60 -17.10 2.31
C LEU A 9 -15.99 -15.70 1.83
N GLU A 10 -17.16 -15.23 2.25
CA GLU A 10 -17.51 -13.82 2.26
C GLU A 10 -16.43 -13.08 3.08
N LYS A 11 -15.42 -12.52 2.38
CA LYS A 11 -14.34 -11.74 2.99
C LYS A 11 -14.86 -10.33 3.18
N SER A 12 -15.23 -9.97 4.41
CA SER A 12 -15.60 -8.60 4.78
C SER A 12 -14.47 -7.89 5.54
N GLY A 13 -14.42 -6.56 5.36
CA GLY A 13 -13.44 -5.59 5.84
C GLY A 13 -11.99 -6.10 5.90
N LYS A 14 -11.47 -6.17 7.12
CA LYS A 14 -10.09 -6.55 7.46
C LYS A 14 -9.61 -7.87 6.88
N VAL A 15 -10.53 -8.81 6.64
CA VAL A 15 -10.16 -10.10 6.05
C VAL A 15 -9.73 -9.90 4.59
N SER A 16 -10.43 -9.05 3.84
CA SER A 16 -10.11 -8.71 2.45
C SER A 16 -8.76 -7.98 2.34
N GLU A 17 -8.53 -6.98 3.20
CA GLU A 17 -7.26 -6.24 3.30
C GLU A 17 -6.07 -7.14 3.67
N TYR A 18 -6.23 -8.02 4.67
CA TYR A 18 -5.20 -8.98 5.07
C TYR A 18 -4.78 -9.90 3.91
N PHE A 19 -5.76 -10.37 3.13
CA PHE A 19 -5.48 -11.19 1.95
C PHE A 19 -4.76 -10.39 0.87
N ALA A 20 -5.18 -9.15 0.63
CA ALA A 20 -4.64 -8.28 -0.41
C ALA A 20 -3.23 -7.74 -0.09
N PHE A 21 -3.03 -7.20 1.12
CA PHE A 21 -1.83 -6.44 1.49
C PHE A 21 -0.93 -7.19 2.49
N GLY A 22 -1.49 -8.15 3.24
CA GLY A 22 -0.82 -8.72 4.42
C GLY A 22 -1.03 -7.88 5.67
N GLU A 23 -0.27 -8.17 6.72
CA GLU A 23 -0.30 -7.39 7.96
C GLU A 23 1.08 -7.35 8.62
N ILE A 24 1.31 -6.30 9.41
CA ILE A 24 2.49 -6.22 10.26
C ILE A 24 2.37 -7.20 11.42
N ARG A 25 3.39 -8.05 11.56
CA ARG A 25 3.47 -9.04 12.64
C ARG A 25 3.70 -8.35 13.98
N GLN A 26 2.74 -8.51 14.90
CA GLN A 26 2.76 -7.98 16.27
C GLN A 26 3.70 -8.78 17.19
N THR A 27 4.97 -8.88 16.81
CA THR A 27 5.99 -9.58 17.60
C THR A 27 6.40 -8.78 18.83
N GLU A 28 6.98 -9.43 19.85
CA GLU A 28 7.53 -8.76 21.03
C GLU A 28 8.48 -7.59 20.71
N PRO A 29 9.45 -7.72 19.77
CA PRO A 29 10.24 -6.59 19.32
C PRO A 29 9.42 -5.42 18.76
N TYR A 30 8.38 -5.71 17.98
CA TYR A 30 7.48 -4.69 17.43
C TYR A 30 6.72 -3.96 18.55
N LEU A 31 6.10 -4.70 19.48
CA LEU A 31 5.32 -4.13 20.57
C LEU A 31 6.18 -3.22 21.48
N ARG A 32 7.45 -3.58 21.70
CA ARG A 32 8.39 -2.74 22.44
C ARG A 32 8.70 -1.43 21.73
N GLU A 33 8.92 -1.46 20.42
CA GLU A 33 9.20 -0.26 19.64
C GLU A 33 7.95 0.61 19.47
N LEU A 34 6.78 -0.02 19.29
CA LEU A 34 5.49 0.65 19.30
C LEU A 34 5.29 1.43 20.61
N LYS A 35 5.52 0.80 21.76
CA LYS A 35 5.38 1.45 23.07
C LYS A 35 6.31 2.65 23.25
N LYS A 36 7.51 2.62 22.66
CA LYS A 36 8.46 3.75 22.70
C LYS A 36 8.02 4.91 21.80
N ALA A 37 7.35 4.61 20.69
CA ALA A 37 6.85 5.58 19.74
C ALA A 37 5.52 6.23 20.16
N GLN A 38 4.80 5.61 21.10
CA GLN A 38 3.55 6.14 21.63
C GLN A 38 3.78 7.33 22.58
N ASN A 39 2.95 8.37 22.42
CA ASN A 39 2.84 9.42 23.41
C ASN A 39 1.98 8.98 24.62
N GLU A 40 1.79 9.86 25.60
CA GLU A 40 0.98 9.59 26.81
C GLU A 40 -0.46 9.17 26.53
N ARG A 41 -1.00 9.49 25.34
CA ARG A 41 -2.35 9.13 24.89
C ARG A 41 -2.39 7.87 24.04
N GLY A 42 -1.25 7.19 23.85
CA GLY A 42 -1.14 6.00 23.01
C GLY A 42 -1.09 6.29 21.50
N TYR A 43 -1.04 7.57 21.10
CA TYR A 43 -0.94 8.00 19.70
C TYR A 43 0.50 7.90 19.19
N VAL A 44 0.67 7.54 17.92
CA VAL A 44 1.97 7.45 17.25
C VAL A 44 1.99 8.44 16.08
N SER A 45 3.05 9.25 16.03
CA SER A 45 3.25 10.24 14.96
C SER A 45 3.32 9.58 13.58
N TRP A 46 3.05 10.35 12.52
CA TRP A 46 3.21 9.87 11.14
C TRP A 46 4.62 9.33 10.86
N GLU A 47 5.64 10.09 11.25
CA GLU A 47 7.04 9.72 11.03
C GLU A 47 7.43 8.43 11.76
N ASP A 48 6.99 8.27 13.01
CA ASP A 48 7.30 7.07 13.78
C ASP A 48 6.49 5.86 13.31
N SER A 49 5.27 6.08 12.81
CA SER A 49 4.47 5.05 12.15
C SER A 49 5.20 4.51 10.92
N LEU A 50 5.73 5.38 10.05
CA LEU A 50 6.54 4.99 8.89
C LEU A 50 7.80 4.23 9.29
N LYS A 51 8.53 4.70 10.32
CA LYS A 51 9.72 4.01 10.83
C LYS A 51 9.38 2.60 11.30
N LEU A 52 8.26 2.42 12.01
CA LEU A 52 7.80 1.12 12.46
C LEU A 52 7.46 0.20 11.28
N VAL A 53 6.70 0.69 10.29
CA VAL A 53 6.35 -0.10 9.11
C VAL A 53 7.60 -0.55 8.34
N ARG A 54 8.53 0.37 8.07
CA ARG A 54 9.78 0.04 7.37
C ARG A 54 10.62 -0.99 8.13
N LYS A 55 10.71 -0.85 9.46
CA LYS A 55 11.53 -1.72 10.32
C LYS A 55 10.94 -3.12 10.49
N PHE A 56 9.62 -3.24 10.48
CA PHE A 56 8.90 -4.48 10.76
C PHE A 56 8.10 -4.98 9.56
N SER A 57 8.50 -4.58 8.35
CA SER A 57 7.91 -5.08 7.11
C SER A 57 7.92 -6.61 7.10
N PRO A 58 6.77 -7.27 6.84
CA PRO A 58 6.69 -8.73 6.89
C PRO A 58 7.33 -9.43 5.68
N TYR A 59 7.74 -8.67 4.66
CA TYR A 59 8.39 -9.15 3.44
C TYR A 59 9.37 -8.09 2.89
N ASP A 60 10.14 -8.48 1.88
CA ASP A 60 11.00 -7.56 1.11
C ASP A 60 10.12 -6.56 0.36
N PRO A 61 10.24 -5.24 0.63
CA PRO A 61 9.41 -4.24 -0.04
C PRO A 61 9.80 -3.99 -1.50
N THR A 62 10.98 -4.44 -1.93
CA THR A 62 11.39 -4.41 -3.35
C THR A 62 10.90 -5.63 -4.11
N ASP A 63 10.42 -6.66 -3.42
CA ASP A 63 9.90 -7.87 -4.06
C ASP A 63 8.93 -8.65 -3.15
N PRO A 64 7.68 -8.17 -3.00
CA PRO A 64 6.71 -8.76 -2.07
C PRO A 64 6.05 -10.01 -2.68
N HIS A 65 6.83 -10.99 -3.15
CA HIS A 65 6.37 -12.20 -3.86
C HIS A 65 5.19 -12.96 -3.21
N ASN A 66 5.07 -12.91 -1.88
CA ASN A 66 3.99 -13.58 -1.14
C ASN A 66 2.68 -12.77 -1.10
N LYS A 67 2.63 -11.62 -1.78
CA LYS A 67 1.49 -10.70 -1.87
C LYS A 67 1.29 -10.24 -3.32
N PRO A 68 0.58 -11.03 -4.14
CA PRO A 68 0.42 -10.76 -5.58
C PRO A 68 -0.08 -9.36 -5.89
N LEU A 69 -1.11 -8.88 -5.18
CA LEU A 69 -1.67 -7.54 -5.41
C LEU A 69 -0.65 -6.42 -5.20
N LEU A 70 0.15 -6.49 -4.14
CA LEU A 70 1.19 -5.50 -3.89
C LEU A 70 2.33 -5.60 -4.89
N ASN A 71 2.71 -6.82 -5.24
CA ASN A 71 3.75 -7.05 -6.24
C ASN A 71 3.34 -6.46 -7.60
N ASP A 72 2.13 -6.78 -8.05
CA ASP A 72 1.61 -6.37 -9.36
C ASP A 72 1.36 -4.87 -9.40
N LEU A 73 0.88 -4.28 -8.31
CA LEU A 73 0.76 -2.82 -8.17
C LEU A 73 2.13 -2.13 -8.24
N ARG A 74 3.16 -2.67 -7.59
CA ARG A 74 4.53 -2.14 -7.67
C ARG A 74 5.08 -2.24 -9.09
N ILE A 75 4.88 -3.36 -9.78
CA ILE A 75 5.31 -3.55 -11.17
C ILE A 75 4.63 -2.53 -12.07
N ALA A 76 3.30 -2.41 -12.00
CA ALA A 76 2.55 -1.44 -12.80
C ALA A 76 3.01 0.02 -12.52
N PHE A 77 3.37 0.33 -11.28
CA PHE A 77 3.90 1.64 -10.90
C PHE A 77 5.30 1.91 -11.48
N ILE A 78 6.18 0.91 -11.47
CA ILE A 78 7.51 0.97 -12.10
C ILE A 78 7.40 1.18 -13.61
N ASP A 79 6.49 0.44 -14.25
CA ASP A 79 6.25 0.54 -15.70
C ASP A 79 5.74 1.93 -16.08
N GLU A 80 4.82 2.50 -15.30
CA GLU A 80 4.31 3.86 -15.51
C GLU A 80 5.36 4.95 -15.26
N LEU A 81 6.34 4.70 -14.38
CA LEU A 81 7.52 5.57 -14.23
C LEU A 81 8.53 5.42 -15.38
N GLY A 82 8.42 4.37 -16.21
CA GLY A 82 9.34 4.07 -17.30
C GLY A 82 10.70 3.55 -16.83
N PHE A 83 10.77 2.99 -15.61
CA PHE A 83 12.01 2.46 -15.06
C PHE A 83 12.31 1.09 -15.67
N THR A 84 13.35 1.03 -16.51
CA THR A 84 13.76 -0.19 -17.22
C THR A 84 15.03 -0.84 -16.67
N LYS A 85 15.76 -0.12 -15.81
CA LYS A 85 17.00 -0.61 -15.19
C LYS A 85 16.71 -1.09 -13.77
N GLU A 86 17.28 -2.24 -13.41
CA GLU A 86 17.13 -2.84 -12.08
C GLU A 86 17.45 -1.84 -10.94
N LYS A 87 18.50 -1.04 -11.10
CA LYS A 87 18.87 0.02 -10.14
C LYS A 87 17.72 1.00 -9.91
N ASP A 88 16.99 1.38 -10.95
CA ASP A 88 15.87 2.31 -10.85
C ASP A 88 14.62 1.64 -10.29
N MET A 89 14.36 0.39 -10.69
CA MET A 89 13.28 -0.43 -10.14
C MET A 89 13.42 -0.62 -8.62
N ASN A 90 14.64 -0.85 -8.13
CA ASN A 90 14.92 -1.05 -6.70
C ASN A 90 14.73 0.20 -5.84
N ARG A 91 14.60 1.39 -6.45
CA ARG A 91 14.23 2.63 -5.74
C ARG A 91 12.76 2.66 -5.37
N VAL A 92 11.93 1.86 -6.04
CA VAL A 92 10.50 1.71 -5.73
C VAL A 92 10.33 0.57 -4.74
N LYS A 93 9.78 0.89 -3.58
CA LYS A 93 9.48 -0.04 -2.49
C LYS A 93 7.99 0.02 -2.20
N ILE A 94 7.37 -1.10 -1.86
CA ILE A 94 5.98 -1.14 -1.46
C ILE A 94 5.83 -1.85 -0.11
N PHE A 95 5.07 -1.25 0.78
CA PHE A 95 4.89 -1.72 2.15
C PHE A 95 3.41 -1.90 2.47
N THR A 96 3.10 -2.92 3.27
CA THR A 96 1.82 -2.98 4.00
C THR A 96 1.95 -2.20 5.30
N ALA A 97 0.89 -1.49 5.62
CA ALA A 97 0.68 -0.78 6.86
C ALA A 97 -0.48 -1.36 7.68
N VAL A 98 -1.19 -2.38 7.18
CA VAL A 98 -2.29 -3.06 7.88
C VAL A 98 -1.82 -3.55 9.24
N GLY A 99 -2.57 -3.20 10.28
CA GLY A 99 -2.27 -3.53 11.68
C GLY A 99 -1.18 -2.66 12.32
N SER A 100 -0.69 -1.64 11.62
CA SER A 100 0.27 -0.66 12.14
C SER A 100 -0.43 0.61 12.63
N PRO A 101 0.26 1.51 13.35
CA PRO A 101 -0.27 2.82 13.66
C PRO A 101 -0.57 3.67 12.42
N LEU A 102 0.08 3.39 11.28
CA LEU A 102 -0.19 4.07 10.02
C LEU A 102 -1.58 3.75 9.48
N ASP A 103 -2.03 2.50 9.62
CA ASP A 103 -3.42 2.08 9.40
C ASP A 103 -4.32 2.73 10.46
N VAL A 104 -4.09 2.43 11.74
CA VAL A 104 -5.01 2.80 12.84
C VAL A 104 -5.25 4.31 12.97
N TRP A 105 -4.21 5.12 12.85
CA TRP A 105 -4.31 6.57 13.10
C TRP A 105 -4.33 7.39 11.81
N HIS A 106 -3.65 6.90 10.78
CA HIS A 106 -3.43 7.64 9.54
C HIS A 106 -4.20 7.07 8.35
N GLY A 107 -4.97 5.99 8.51
CA GLY A 107 -5.89 5.47 7.49
C GLY A 107 -5.19 5.04 6.21
N ILE A 108 -4.02 4.40 6.35
CA ILE A 108 -3.24 3.88 5.22
C ILE A 108 -2.96 2.41 5.44
N ASP A 109 -3.41 1.59 4.49
CA ASP A 109 -3.24 0.13 4.49
C ASP A 109 -1.97 -0.31 3.80
N ALA A 110 -1.48 0.49 2.84
CA ALA A 110 -0.24 0.26 2.14
C ALA A 110 0.35 1.56 1.62
N PHE A 111 1.65 1.58 1.32
CA PHE A 111 2.24 2.72 0.64
C PHE A 111 3.37 2.31 -0.30
N ILE A 112 3.52 3.07 -1.38
CA ILE A 112 4.70 3.04 -2.23
C ILE A 112 5.65 4.13 -1.77
N GLU A 113 6.92 3.78 -1.64
CA GLU A 113 8.02 4.68 -1.39
C GLU A 113 8.95 4.71 -2.61
N VAL A 114 9.26 5.90 -3.10
CA VAL A 114 10.18 6.10 -4.22
C VAL A 114 11.36 6.94 -3.75
N GLU A 115 12.56 6.35 -3.76
CA GLU A 115 13.79 7.07 -3.47
C GLU A 115 14.24 7.92 -4.66
N ASP A 116 14.81 9.09 -4.40
CA ASP A 116 15.52 9.86 -5.42
C ASP A 116 16.75 9.10 -5.94
N GLY A 117 17.33 9.55 -7.07
CA GLY A 117 18.48 8.88 -7.69
C GLY A 117 19.74 8.84 -6.80
N ASN A 118 19.75 9.58 -5.68
CA ASN A 118 20.84 9.66 -4.72
C ASN A 118 20.53 8.92 -3.40
N GLY A 119 19.34 8.33 -3.25
CA GLY A 119 18.87 7.68 -2.00
C GLY A 119 18.72 8.63 -0.81
N ARG A 120 18.63 9.96 -1.02
CA ARG A 120 18.64 10.95 0.06
C ARG A 120 17.24 11.33 0.53
N THR A 121 16.32 11.39 -0.42
CA THR A 121 14.92 11.70 -0.16
C THR A 121 14.02 10.60 -0.70
N SER A 122 12.91 10.38 -0.03
CA SER A 122 11.90 9.41 -0.40
C SER A 122 10.55 10.10 -0.50
N LYS A 123 9.78 9.79 -1.55
CA LYS A 123 8.38 10.21 -1.68
C LYS A 123 7.47 9.05 -1.38
N ILE A 124 6.38 9.33 -0.67
CA ILE A 124 5.43 8.33 -0.25
C ILE A 124 4.09 8.59 -0.94
N ILE A 125 3.49 7.53 -1.45
CA ILE A 125 2.11 7.48 -1.94
C ILE A 125 1.34 6.46 -1.09
N GLY A 126 0.35 6.93 -0.33
CA GLY A 126 -0.47 6.08 0.54
C GLY A 126 -1.70 5.51 -0.17
N PHE A 127 -2.04 4.26 0.13
CA PHE A 127 -3.20 3.55 -0.36
C PHE A 127 -4.10 3.16 0.82
N ASP A 128 -5.40 3.33 0.63
CA ASP A 128 -6.47 2.88 1.53
C ASP A 128 -7.39 1.93 0.75
N ALA A 129 -7.63 0.75 1.28
CA ALA A 129 -8.38 -0.31 0.62
C ALA A 129 -9.77 -0.45 1.23
N LYS A 130 -10.80 -0.08 0.46
CA LYS A 130 -12.19 -0.06 0.93
C LYS A 130 -13.05 -1.12 0.25
N GLU A 131 -14.04 -1.66 0.96
CA GLU A 131 -14.97 -2.64 0.37
C GLU A 131 -16.14 -2.02 -0.39
N MET A 132 -16.54 -0.79 -0.08
CA MET A 132 -17.62 -0.09 -0.77
C MET A 132 -17.20 1.36 -1.02
N ALA A 133 -17.58 1.90 -2.17
CA ALA A 133 -17.88 3.32 -2.25
C ALA A 133 -19.14 3.51 -1.41
N ASP A 134 -19.00 4.05 -0.20
CA ASP A 134 -20.18 4.45 0.56
C ASP A 134 -20.97 5.41 -0.34
N SER A 135 -22.28 5.23 -0.47
CA SER A 135 -23.11 6.03 -1.39
C SER A 135 -23.17 7.51 -1.01
N SER A 136 -22.55 7.88 0.11
CA SER A 136 -22.28 9.22 0.62
C SER A 136 -20.88 9.75 0.28
N GLU A 137 -19.90 8.91 -0.04
CA GLU A 137 -18.59 9.31 -0.57
C GLU A 137 -18.71 9.51 -2.09
N THR A 138 -19.42 10.57 -2.49
CA THR A 138 -19.19 11.11 -3.83
C THR A 138 -17.69 11.36 -3.99
N ARG A 139 -17.16 11.13 -5.19
CA ARG A 139 -15.80 11.51 -5.61
C ARG A 139 -15.46 13.01 -5.36
N GLU A 140 -16.36 13.78 -4.76
CA GLU A 140 -16.23 15.18 -4.33
C GLU A 140 -15.70 15.36 -2.89
N HIS A 141 -15.67 14.33 -2.03
CA HIS A 141 -15.07 14.45 -0.68
C HIS A 141 -13.55 14.22 -0.70
N VAL A 142 -12.86 14.84 -1.67
CA VAL A 142 -11.40 14.70 -1.89
C VAL A 142 -10.57 15.42 -0.82
N HIS A 143 -11.20 16.26 0.02
CA HIS A 143 -10.49 17.10 0.99
C HIS A 143 -10.17 16.45 2.34
N ASP A 144 -10.75 15.28 2.67
CA ASP A 144 -10.56 14.59 3.96
C ASP A 144 -9.89 13.20 3.84
N LYS A 145 -9.37 12.87 2.64
CA LYS A 145 -8.70 11.59 2.41
C LYS A 145 -7.32 11.62 3.06
N LYS A 146 -7.12 10.72 4.03
CA LYS A 146 -5.80 10.53 4.67
C LYS A 146 -4.81 9.80 3.76
N ALA A 147 -5.32 8.95 2.85
CA ALA A 147 -4.55 8.29 1.81
C ALA A 147 -4.66 9.03 0.47
N ASP A 148 -3.67 8.80 -0.40
CA ASP A 148 -3.58 9.43 -1.71
C ASP A 148 -4.50 8.77 -2.72
N ILE A 149 -4.61 7.45 -2.63
CA ILE A 149 -5.34 6.59 -3.55
C ILE A 149 -6.25 5.68 -2.74
N ILE A 150 -7.51 5.55 -3.17
CA ILE A 150 -8.45 4.59 -2.60
C ILE A 150 -8.63 3.46 -3.58
N ILE A 151 -8.42 2.22 -3.12
CA ILE A 151 -8.64 1.00 -3.91
C ILE A 151 -9.93 0.36 -3.42
N PHE A 152 -10.98 0.39 -4.24
CA PHE A 152 -12.20 -0.34 -3.94
C PHE A 152 -12.00 -1.82 -4.26
N MET A 153 -11.94 -2.66 -3.23
CA MET A 153 -11.64 -4.09 -3.36
C MET A 153 -12.68 -4.85 -4.20
N LYS A 154 -13.93 -4.36 -4.26
CA LYS A 154 -14.97 -4.91 -5.16
C LYS A 154 -14.71 -4.63 -6.64
N ASP A 155 -13.96 -3.58 -6.94
CA ASP A 155 -13.59 -3.21 -8.31
C ASP A 155 -12.28 -3.86 -8.74
N VAL A 156 -11.61 -4.60 -7.86
CA VAL A 156 -10.41 -5.37 -8.18
C VAL A 156 -10.85 -6.73 -8.73
N PRO A 157 -10.66 -7.01 -10.04
CA PRO A 157 -11.07 -8.27 -10.64
C PRO A 157 -10.26 -9.43 -10.06
N ASP A 158 -10.78 -10.65 -10.14
CA ASP A 158 -9.99 -11.83 -9.78
C ASP A 158 -8.83 -12.03 -10.79
N ALA A 159 -7.61 -12.17 -10.29
CA ALA A 159 -6.41 -12.26 -11.13
C ALA A 159 -6.38 -13.52 -12.00
N GLU A 160 -6.99 -14.63 -11.55
CA GLU A 160 -7.01 -15.90 -12.28
C GLU A 160 -8.18 -15.94 -13.28
N ALA A 161 -9.38 -15.54 -12.84
CA ALA A 161 -10.58 -15.60 -13.65
C ALA A 161 -10.67 -14.44 -14.66
N GLU A 162 -10.16 -13.27 -14.32
CA GLU A 162 -10.31 -12.02 -15.08
C GLU A 162 -8.98 -11.29 -15.31
N SER A 163 -7.90 -12.04 -15.52
CA SER A 163 -6.50 -11.56 -15.65
C SER A 163 -6.34 -10.26 -16.46
N LYS A 164 -6.95 -10.14 -17.66
CA LYS A 164 -6.84 -8.91 -18.47
C LYS A 164 -7.44 -7.68 -17.79
N LYS A 165 -8.57 -7.83 -17.10
CA LYS A 165 -9.20 -6.73 -16.37
C LYS A 165 -8.41 -6.42 -15.10
N TYR A 166 -7.88 -7.44 -14.45
CA TYR A 166 -7.03 -7.28 -13.27
C TYR A 166 -5.78 -6.45 -13.57
N VAL A 167 -5.03 -6.80 -14.63
CA VAL A 167 -3.85 -6.05 -15.07
C VAL A 167 -4.23 -4.61 -15.41
N ALA A 168 -5.29 -4.40 -16.19
CA ALA A 168 -5.77 -3.06 -16.51
C ALA A 168 -6.15 -2.24 -15.26
N LYS A 169 -6.67 -2.90 -14.21
CA LYS A 169 -6.97 -2.24 -12.94
C LYS A 169 -5.70 -1.83 -12.19
N MET A 170 -4.68 -2.68 -12.15
CA MET A 170 -3.39 -2.33 -11.53
C MET A 170 -2.71 -1.18 -12.27
N GLU A 171 -2.75 -1.18 -13.61
CA GLU A 171 -2.28 -0.07 -14.44
C GLU A 171 -3.06 1.23 -14.18
N GLU A 172 -4.38 1.17 -14.04
CA GLU A 172 -5.22 2.32 -13.70
C GLU A 172 -4.79 2.95 -12.35
N VAL A 173 -4.66 2.12 -11.32
CA VAL A 173 -4.27 2.55 -9.96
C VAL A 173 -2.84 3.10 -9.98
N ALA A 174 -1.90 2.43 -10.65
CA ALA A 174 -0.52 2.88 -10.81
C ALA A 174 -0.44 4.26 -11.51
N LYS A 175 -1.20 4.44 -12.58
CA LYS A 175 -1.27 5.70 -13.32
C LYS A 175 -1.80 6.85 -12.48
N GLU A 176 -2.80 6.60 -11.64
CA GLU A 176 -3.29 7.59 -10.68
C GLU A 176 -2.22 7.93 -9.64
N ALA A 177 -1.57 6.92 -9.06
CA ALA A 177 -0.49 7.10 -8.09
C ALA A 177 0.70 7.90 -8.66
N VAL A 178 1.13 7.61 -9.89
CA VAL A 178 2.20 8.37 -10.57
C VAL A 178 1.75 9.79 -10.88
N ARG A 179 0.47 10.02 -11.22
CA ARG A 179 -0.07 11.38 -11.38
C ARG A 179 0.02 12.16 -10.08
N VAL A 180 -0.38 11.58 -8.94
CA VAL A 180 -0.25 12.21 -7.62
C VAL A 180 1.20 12.53 -7.30
N LEU A 181 2.11 11.57 -7.53
CA LEU A 181 3.55 11.75 -7.35
C LEU A 181 4.08 12.95 -8.16
N LYS A 182 3.74 13.02 -9.46
CA LYS A 182 4.15 14.11 -10.37
C LYS A 182 3.50 15.45 -10.02
N THR A 183 2.29 15.45 -9.46
CA THR A 183 1.59 16.69 -9.08
C THR A 183 2.20 17.32 -7.82
N ARG A 184 2.76 16.47 -6.94
CA ARG A 184 3.58 16.90 -5.81
C ARG A 184 4.96 17.43 -6.26
N GLU A 185 5.31 17.28 -7.53
CA GLU A 185 6.54 17.79 -8.12
C GLU A 185 6.33 19.08 -8.91
N SER A 186 7.05 20.12 -8.49
CA SER A 186 7.84 20.87 -9.45
C SER A 186 9.18 20.12 -9.62
N ILE A 187 9.43 19.45 -10.76
CA ILE A 187 10.72 18.91 -11.29
C ILE A 187 10.91 17.36 -11.37
N ASN A 188 11.34 16.94 -12.58
CA ASN A 188 12.02 15.74 -13.13
C ASN A 188 12.35 14.53 -12.23
N ILE A 189 11.64 13.43 -12.50
CA ILE A 189 11.99 12.02 -12.20
C ILE A 189 13.04 11.51 -13.19
#